data_AF-A0A0C2BWW9-F1
#
_entry.id   AF-A0A0C2BWW9-F1
#
_cell.length_a   1.000
_cell.length_b   1.000
_cell.length_c   1.000
_cell.angle_alpha   90.00
_cell.angle_beta   90.00
_cell.angle_gamma   90.00
#
_symmetry.space_group_name_H-M   'P 1'
#
loop_
_entity.id
_entity.type
_entity.pdbx_description
1 polymer ?
#
loop_
_entity_poly.entity_id
_entity_poly.type
_entity_poly.pdbx_seq_one_letter_code
_entity_poly.pdbx_strand_id
1 'polypeptide(L)'
;VNVNIDTKGPHDAAIRQLLNKAGTSQIRAALATYIRELKEEFSKGLILPTDKVKPQVVTKGKTTVIDKKSFQNMKFDVKSIELNESFKVPPDRLYEVLSEPTLVRAWANGNIEWDFKEGGKFTLFGGTVTGTFDKIHVLLT
;
A
#
# COMPACT_ATOMS: atom_id res chain seq x y z
N VAL A 1 4.74 27.10 1.67
CA VAL A 1 3.75 27.21 2.76
C VAL A 1 3.09 28.56 2.61
N ASN A 2 1.84 28.59 2.19
CA ASN A 2 1.05 29.83 2.12
C ASN A 2 0.17 29.86 3.37
N VAL A 3 0.30 30.89 4.21
CA VAL A 3 -0.42 30.98 5.48
C VAL A 3 -1.48 32.06 5.33
N ASN A 4 -2.75 31.64 5.22
CA ASN A 4 -3.88 32.55 5.22
C ASN A 4 -4.47 32.61 6.63
N ILE A 5 -4.61 33.82 7.17
CA ILE A 5 -5.14 34.06 8.51
C ILE A 5 -6.33 35.00 8.35
N ASP A 6 -7.44 34.71 9.01
CA ASP A 6 -8.60 35.61 9.09
C ASP A 6 -8.73 36.10 10.53
N THR A 7 -8.19 37.29 10.80
CA THR A 7 -8.18 37.91 12.13
C THR A 7 -8.68 39.34 12.03
N LYS A 8 -9.64 39.73 12.88
CA LYS A 8 -10.19 41.09 12.97
C LYS A 8 -9.75 41.73 14.29
N GLY A 9 -8.86 42.71 14.22
CA GLY A 9 -8.42 43.48 15.39
C GLY A 9 -7.25 44.45 15.11
N PRO A 10 -6.96 45.38 16.03
CA PRO A 10 -5.94 46.42 15.85
C PRO A 10 -4.49 45.90 15.77
N HIS A 11 -4.23 44.66 16.21
CA HIS A 11 -2.91 44.01 16.13
C HIS A 11 -2.80 43.00 14.97
N ASP A 12 -3.78 42.94 14.07
CA ASP A 12 -3.84 41.97 12.96
C ASP A 12 -2.59 42.02 12.06
N ALA A 13 -2.17 43.21 11.64
CA ALA A 13 -0.98 43.38 10.80
C ALA A 13 0.31 42.87 11.47
N ALA A 14 0.46 43.10 12.77
CA ALA A 14 1.61 42.64 13.54
C ALA A 14 1.62 41.12 13.70
N ILE A 15 0.45 40.51 13.97
CA ILE A 15 0.28 39.06 14.08
C ILE A 15 0.54 38.38 12.72
N ARG A 16 0.03 38.94 11.62
CA ARG A 16 0.30 38.45 10.25
C ARG A 16 1.78 38.50 9.92
N GLN A 17 2.47 39.60 10.22
CA GLN A 17 3.91 39.71 9.99
C GLN A 17 4.70 38.70 10.83
N LEU A 18 4.35 38.53 12.10
CA LEU A 18 4.98 37.56 12.98
C LEU A 18 4.76 36.12 12.51
N LEU A 19 3.53 35.75 12.12
CA LEU A 19 3.22 34.40 11.65
C LEU A 19 3.85 34.13 10.28
N ASN A 20 3.86 35.12 9.37
CA ASN A 20 4.52 34.99 8.07
C ASN A 20 6.05 34.91 8.17
N LYS A 21 6.66 35.54 9.18
CA LYS A 21 8.13 35.54 9.34
C LYS A 21 8.62 34.40 10.23
N ALA A 22 8.12 34.32 11.46
CA ALA A 22 8.54 33.32 12.45
C ALA A 22 7.76 32.01 12.33
N GLY A 23 6.44 32.09 12.10
CA GLY A 23 5.58 30.92 11.97
C GLY A 23 5.91 30.07 10.75
N THR A 24 6.12 30.68 9.59
CA THR A 24 6.49 29.94 8.37
C THR A 24 7.84 29.24 8.49
N SER A 25 8.80 29.85 9.21
CA SER A 25 10.11 29.25 9.48
C SER A 25 9.99 28.00 10.35
N GLN A 26 9.21 28.09 11.44
CA GLN A 26 8.91 26.97 12.33
C GLN A 26 8.18 25.82 11.58
N ILE A 27 7.14 26.14 10.81
CA ILE A 27 6.39 25.15 10.02
C ILE A 27 7.31 24.47 8.99
N ARG A 28 8.18 25.25 8.32
CA ARG A 28 9.14 24.68 7.36
C ARG A 28 10.15 23.76 8.05
N ALA A 29 10.61 24.09 9.26
CA ALA A 29 11.51 23.24 10.04
C ALA A 29 10.82 21.93 10.44
N ALA A 30 9.58 21.99 10.95
CA ALA A 30 8.81 20.80 11.30
C ALA A 30 8.55 19.89 10.09
N LEU A 31 8.17 20.47 8.94
CA LEU A 31 7.99 19.72 7.69
C LEU A 31 9.30 19.13 7.17
N ALA A 32 10.43 19.83 7.33
CA ALA A 32 11.75 19.31 6.95
C ALA A 32 12.14 18.10 7.79
N THR A 33 11.87 18.14 9.11
CA THR A 33 12.05 17.01 10.01
C THR A 33 11.16 15.83 9.61
N TYR A 34 9.88 16.08 9.37
CA TYR A 34 8.93 15.06 8.93
C TYR A 34 9.34 14.39 7.61
N ILE A 35 9.76 15.18 6.61
CA ILE A 35 10.23 14.63 5.32
C ILE A 35 11.52 13.81 5.51
N ARG A 36 12.42 14.26 6.40
CA ARG A 36 13.65 13.52 6.71
C ARG A 36 13.32 12.18 7.36
N GLU A 37 12.44 12.17 8.36
CA GLU A 37 11.98 10.95 9.04
C GLU A 37 11.28 10.01 8.06
N LEU A 38 10.36 10.51 7.24
CA LEU A 38 9.73 9.69 6.19
C LEU A 38 10.75 9.07 5.25
N LYS A 39 11.76 9.82 4.79
CA LYS A 39 12.80 9.27 3.91
C LYS A 39 13.68 8.24 4.62
N GLU A 40 14.08 8.51 5.86
CA GLU A 40 14.94 7.63 6.64
C GLU A 40 14.20 6.35 7.07
N GLU A 41 12.94 6.44 7.46
CA GLU A 41 12.11 5.31 7.90
C GLU A 41 11.59 4.49 6.72
N PHE A 42 11.21 5.10 5.59
CA PHE A 42 10.80 4.34 4.41
C PHE A 42 11.94 3.47 3.85
N SER A 43 13.19 3.90 4.07
CA SER A 43 14.38 3.12 3.71
C SER A 43 14.67 1.99 4.71
N LYS A 44 14.27 2.16 5.98
CA LYS A 44 14.52 1.22 7.07
C LYS A 44 13.36 0.22 7.15
N GLY A 45 13.48 -0.88 6.42
CA GLY A 45 12.56 -2.01 6.54
C GLY A 45 12.11 -2.60 5.21
N LEU A 46 12.34 -1.92 4.08
CA LEU A 46 11.96 -2.44 2.76
C LEU A 46 12.98 -3.45 2.20
N ILE A 47 14.21 -3.42 2.70
CA ILE A 47 15.32 -4.26 2.24
C ILE A 47 16.12 -4.73 3.45
N LEU A 48 15.62 -5.74 4.15
CA LEU A 48 16.34 -6.54 5.15
C LEU A 48 16.68 -5.80 6.48
N PRO A 49 16.25 -6.33 7.65
CA PRO A 49 16.74 -5.83 8.94
C PRO A 49 18.27 -5.97 8.98
N THR A 50 18.98 -4.85 9.06
CA THR A 50 20.44 -4.86 9.21
C THR A 50 20.82 -4.00 10.40
N ASP A 51 21.55 -4.58 11.35
CA ASP A 51 21.99 -3.97 12.63
C ASP A 51 22.88 -2.73 12.49
N LYS A 52 23.27 -2.35 11.27
CA LYS A 52 24.21 -1.24 11.04
C LYS A 52 23.67 -0.32 9.96
N VAL A 53 23.13 0.82 10.41
CA VAL A 53 22.68 1.92 9.56
C VAL A 53 23.89 2.51 8.85
N LYS A 54 24.08 2.17 7.57
CA LYS A 54 24.94 2.96 6.68
C LYS A 54 24.08 4.06 6.06
N PRO A 55 24.44 5.35 6.21
CA PRO A 55 23.68 6.44 5.58
C PRO A 55 23.77 6.30 4.06
N GLN A 56 22.67 5.90 3.43
CA GLN A 56 22.55 5.89 1.98
C GLN A 56 22.32 7.32 1.52
N VAL A 57 23.35 7.95 0.96
CA VAL A 57 23.22 9.26 0.32
C VAL A 57 22.30 9.07 -0.88
N VAL A 58 21.09 9.65 -0.83
CA VAL A 58 20.22 9.79 -2.00
C VAL A 58 20.88 10.81 -2.92
N THR A 59 21.83 10.35 -3.71
CA THR A 59 22.31 11.11 -4.87
C THR A 59 21.10 11.34 -5.75
N LYS A 60 20.93 12.56 -6.29
CA LYS A 60 19.92 12.90 -7.30
C LYS A 60 20.23 12.13 -8.60
N GLY A 61 20.09 10.81 -8.55
CA GLY A 61 20.17 9.93 -9.69
C GLY A 61 18.87 10.06 -10.45
N LYS A 62 18.96 10.39 -11.74
CA LYS A 62 17.88 10.29 -12.71
C LYS A 62 17.06 9.05 -12.40
N THR A 63 15.75 9.22 -12.21
CA THR A 63 14.80 8.11 -12.25
C THR A 63 15.00 7.45 -13.60
N THR A 64 15.79 6.38 -13.67
CA THR A 64 15.79 5.51 -14.82
C THR A 64 14.38 4.96 -14.84
N VAL A 65 13.57 5.47 -15.76
CA VAL A 65 12.33 4.82 -16.15
C VAL A 65 12.75 3.41 -16.51
N ILE A 66 12.53 2.47 -15.60
CA ILE A 66 12.86 1.07 -15.85
C ILE A 66 11.87 0.67 -16.93
N ASP A 67 12.40 0.51 -18.15
CA ASP A 67 11.62 0.09 -19.30
C ASP A 67 10.89 -1.20 -18.90
N LYS A 68 9.57 -1.25 -19.13
CA LYS A 68 8.69 -2.36 -18.68
C LYS A 68 9.21 -3.72 -19.17
N LYS A 69 9.94 -3.73 -20.29
CA LYS A 69 10.62 -4.88 -20.87
C LYS A 69 11.78 -5.43 -20.03
N SER A 70 12.49 -4.57 -19.29
CA SER A 70 13.60 -4.98 -18.42
C SER A 70 13.13 -5.56 -17.08
N PHE A 71 11.91 -5.22 -16.63
CA PHE A 71 11.27 -5.85 -15.46
C PHE A 71 10.80 -7.28 -15.71
N GLN A 72 10.47 -7.63 -16.96
CA GLN A 72 9.95 -8.95 -17.32
C GLN A 72 11.01 -10.05 -17.32
N ASN A 73 12.31 -9.70 -17.32
CA ASN A 73 13.41 -10.65 -17.43
C ASN A 73 14.21 -10.83 -16.13
N MET A 74 13.74 -10.29 -15.00
CA MET A 74 14.36 -10.54 -13.69
C MET A 74 13.86 -11.87 -13.13
N LYS A 75 14.79 -12.76 -12.78
CA LYS A 75 14.47 -13.95 -11.98
C LYS A 75 14.12 -13.50 -10.57
N PHE A 76 12.84 -13.60 -10.22
CA PHE A 76 12.39 -13.40 -8.85
C PHE A 76 12.73 -14.65 -8.03
N ASP A 77 13.32 -14.44 -6.86
CA ASP A 77 13.38 -15.49 -5.83
C ASP A 77 11.97 -15.61 -5.24
N VAL A 78 11.29 -16.71 -5.55
CA VAL A 78 9.92 -17.00 -5.07
C VAL A 78 10.01 -18.11 -4.05
N LYS A 79 9.27 -17.96 -2.95
CA LYS A 79 9.14 -18.97 -1.91
C LYS A 79 7.71 -19.49 -1.85
N SER A 80 7.56 -20.77 -1.54
CA SER A 80 6.25 -21.38 -1.29
C SER A 80 5.77 -20.99 0.11
N ILE A 81 4.47 -20.74 0.23
CA ILE A 81 3.80 -20.50 1.50
C ILE A 81 2.72 -21.57 1.62
N GLU A 82 2.75 -22.34 2.71
CA GLU A 82 1.78 -23.39 3.00
C GLU A 82 1.02 -23.02 4.28
N LEU A 83 -0.30 -23.09 4.22
CA LEU A 83 -1.20 -22.81 5.35
C LEU A 83 -2.09 -24.04 5.56
N ASN A 84 -2.23 -24.47 6.82
CA ASN A 84 -3.10 -25.57 7.20
C ASN A 84 -4.04 -25.10 8.31
N GLU A 85 -5.33 -25.04 8.00
CA GLU A 85 -6.38 -24.57 8.91
C GLU A 85 -7.52 -25.57 8.96
N SER A 86 -8.17 -25.67 10.12
CA SER A 86 -9.31 -26.56 10.36
C SER A 86 -10.58 -25.76 10.63
N PHE A 87 -11.63 -26.03 9.85
CA PHE A 87 -12.92 -25.36 9.96
C PHE A 87 -13.99 -26.33 10.48
N LYS A 88 -14.86 -25.87 11.37
CA LYS A 88 -16.01 -26.66 11.89
C LYS A 88 -17.21 -26.61 10.94
N VAL A 89 -16.98 -26.91 9.67
CA VAL A 89 -17.97 -26.78 8.59
C VAL A 89 -17.82 -27.96 7.61
N PRO A 90 -18.90 -28.51 7.04
CA PRO A 90 -18.79 -29.53 5.99
C PRO A 90 -18.01 -29.03 4.77
N PRO A 91 -17.32 -29.93 4.03
CA PRO A 91 -16.53 -29.55 2.86
C PRO A 91 -17.31 -28.74 1.82
N ASP A 92 -18.55 -29.14 1.52
CA ASP A 92 -19.39 -28.48 0.51
C ASP A 92 -19.68 -27.03 0.88
N ARG A 93 -19.93 -26.76 2.17
CA ARG A 93 -20.22 -25.41 2.66
C ARG A 93 -18.98 -24.54 2.68
N LEU A 94 -17.80 -25.12 2.97
CA LEU A 94 -16.54 -24.40 2.85
C LEU A 94 -16.24 -24.06 1.38
N TYR A 95 -16.50 -25.00 0.48
CA TYR A 95 -16.36 -24.78 -0.96
C TYR A 95 -17.25 -23.65 -1.45
N GLU A 96 -18.54 -23.65 -1.08
CA GLU A 96 -19.48 -22.57 -1.39
C GLU A 96 -18.98 -21.20 -0.92
N VAL A 97 -18.42 -21.10 0.30
CA VAL A 97 -17.88 -19.83 0.84
C VAL A 97 -16.72 -19.29 -0.01
N LEU A 98 -15.98 -20.17 -0.67
CA LEU A 98 -14.84 -19.83 -1.53
C LEU A 98 -15.23 -19.68 -3.01
N SER A 99 -16.33 -20.29 -3.46
CA SER A 99 -16.76 -20.23 -4.86
C SER A 99 -17.82 -19.17 -5.14
N GLU A 100 -18.79 -19.01 -4.24
CA GLU A 100 -19.96 -18.17 -4.46
C GLU A 100 -19.62 -16.68 -4.31
N PRO A 101 -19.84 -15.85 -5.36
CA PRO A 101 -19.49 -14.43 -5.34
C PRO A 101 -20.09 -13.66 -4.14
N THR A 102 -21.30 -14.02 -3.72
CA THR A 102 -22.00 -13.37 -2.59
C THR A 102 -21.27 -13.62 -1.26
N LEU A 103 -20.83 -14.85 -1.03
CA LEU A 103 -20.11 -15.23 0.18
C LEU A 103 -18.68 -14.70 0.16
N VAL A 104 -18.03 -14.74 -1.01
CA VAL A 104 -16.72 -14.13 -1.22
C VAL A 104 -16.72 -12.65 -0.91
N ARG A 105 -17.75 -11.93 -1.36
CA ARG A 105 -17.90 -10.50 -1.04
C ARG A 105 -18.06 -10.26 0.45
N ALA A 106 -18.74 -11.15 1.17
CA ALA A 106 -18.97 -11.00 2.60
C ALA A 106 -17.67 -11.06 3.41
N TRP A 107 -16.77 -12.02 3.12
CA TRP A 107 -15.50 -12.11 3.84
C TRP A 107 -14.41 -11.19 3.29
N ALA A 108 -14.42 -10.88 1.99
CA ALA A 108 -13.45 -9.97 1.37
C ALA A 108 -13.73 -8.48 1.68
N ASN A 109 -14.93 -8.18 2.18
CA ASN A 109 -15.40 -6.85 2.60
C ASN A 109 -15.03 -5.73 1.60
N GLY A 110 -15.59 -5.80 0.38
CA GLY A 110 -15.34 -4.76 -0.62
C GLY A 110 -15.95 -5.05 -1.98
N ASN A 111 -15.65 -4.19 -2.96
CA ASN A 111 -15.99 -4.45 -4.35
C ASN A 111 -15.06 -5.55 -4.88
N ILE A 112 -15.66 -6.60 -5.45
CA ILE A 112 -14.93 -7.75 -5.99
C ILE A 112 -15.33 -8.00 -7.45
N GLU A 113 -14.37 -8.49 -8.22
CA GLU A 113 -14.63 -9.19 -9.49
C GLU A 113 -14.37 -10.67 -9.23
N TRP A 114 -15.34 -11.53 -9.57
CA TRP A 114 -15.27 -12.95 -9.23
C TRP A 114 -15.86 -13.79 -10.37
N ASP A 115 -15.05 -14.01 -11.41
CA ASP A 115 -15.40 -14.85 -12.55
C ASP A 115 -14.95 -16.28 -12.26
N PHE A 116 -15.74 -17.01 -11.46
CA PHE A 116 -15.43 -18.35 -10.98
C PHE A 116 -15.60 -19.40 -12.09
N LYS A 117 -14.65 -19.41 -13.02
CA LYS A 117 -14.50 -20.39 -14.11
C LYS A 117 -13.02 -20.61 -14.39
N GLU A 118 -12.67 -21.72 -15.03
CA GLU A 118 -11.29 -21.97 -15.47
C GLU A 118 -10.84 -20.87 -16.46
N GLY A 119 -9.69 -20.25 -16.20
CA GLY A 119 -9.19 -19.07 -16.88
C GLY A 119 -9.90 -17.75 -16.51
N GLY A 120 -10.91 -17.79 -15.64
CA GLY A 120 -11.63 -16.62 -15.16
C GLY A 120 -10.77 -15.74 -14.25
N LYS A 121 -11.05 -14.44 -14.22
CA LYS A 121 -10.29 -13.45 -13.44
C LYS A 121 -10.96 -13.17 -12.11
N PHE A 122 -10.15 -12.83 -11.10
CA PHE A 122 -10.64 -12.30 -9.85
C PHE A 122 -9.87 -11.08 -9.39
N THR A 123 -10.58 -10.22 -8.66
CA THR A 123 -10.08 -8.98 -8.05
C THR A 123 -10.69 -8.88 -6.65
N LEU A 124 -9.84 -8.84 -5.62
CA LEU A 124 -10.21 -8.76 -4.20
C LEU A 124 -9.55 -7.55 -3.52
N PHE A 125 -10.10 -7.16 -2.36
CA PHE A 125 -9.57 -6.09 -1.51
C PHE A 125 -9.29 -4.78 -2.26
N GLY A 126 -10.27 -4.35 -3.07
CA GLY A 126 -10.17 -3.10 -3.84
C GLY A 126 -9.10 -3.11 -4.94
N GLY A 127 -8.72 -4.29 -5.43
CA GLY A 127 -7.71 -4.44 -6.49
C GLY A 127 -6.29 -4.70 -6.00
N THR A 128 -6.10 -4.88 -4.69
CA THR A 128 -4.79 -5.22 -4.11
C THR A 128 -4.40 -6.66 -4.43
N VAL A 129 -5.37 -7.57 -4.48
CA VAL A 129 -5.17 -8.97 -4.81
C VAL A 129 -5.91 -9.29 -6.09
N THR A 130 -5.19 -9.73 -7.10
CA THR A 130 -5.74 -10.06 -8.43
C THR A 130 -5.12 -11.33 -8.95
N GLY A 131 -5.84 -12.04 -9.81
CA GLY A 131 -5.35 -13.28 -10.39
C GLY A 131 -6.33 -13.93 -11.35
N THR A 132 -6.02 -15.18 -11.70
CA THR A 132 -6.84 -16.04 -12.55
C THR A 132 -7.01 -17.41 -11.91
N PHE A 133 -8.19 -18.01 -12.07
CA PHE A 133 -8.42 -19.39 -11.66
C PHE A 133 -7.82 -20.34 -12.70
N ASP A 134 -6.72 -21.00 -12.36
CA ASP A 134 -6.05 -21.94 -13.28
C ASP A 134 -6.87 -23.23 -13.45
N LYS A 135 -7.35 -23.78 -12.32
CA LYS A 135 -8.07 -25.06 -12.30
C LYS A 135 -9.12 -25.06 -11.20
N ILE A 136 -10.31 -25.57 -11.51
CA ILE A 136 -11.42 -25.67 -10.54
C ILE A 136 -11.88 -27.12 -10.47
N HIS A 137 -11.61 -27.77 -9.34
CA HIS A 137 -12.08 -29.12 -9.08
C HIS A 137 -13.39 -29.08 -8.31
N VAL A 138 -14.50 -29.20 -9.03
CA VAL A 138 -15.81 -29.44 -8.43
C VAL A 138 -15.86 -30.89 -7.98
N LEU A 139 -15.98 -31.15 -6.69
CA LEU A 139 -16.33 -32.47 -6.19
C LEU A 139 -17.77 -32.76 -6.64
N LEU A 140 -17.91 -33.49 -7.74
CA LEU A 140 -19.19 -34.08 -8.14
C LEU A 140 -19.60 -35.06 -7.04
N THR A 141 -20.68 -34.72 -6.33
CA THR A 141 -21.45 -35.67 -5.53
C THR A 141 -22.35 -36.51 -6.43
#